data_AF-A0A847EHX9-F1
#
_entry.id   AF-A0A847EHX9-F1
#
_cell.length_a   1.000
_cell.length_b   1.000
_cell.length_c   1.000
_cell.angle_alpha   90.00
_cell.angle_beta   90.00
_cell.angle_gamma   90.00
#
_symmetry.space_group_name_H-M   'P 1'
#
loop_
_entity.id
_entity.type
_entity.pdbx_description
1 polymer ?
#
loop_
_entity_poly.entity_id
_entity_poly.type
_entity_poly.pdbx_seq_one_letter_code
_entity_poly.pdbx_strand_id
1 'polypeptide(L)'
;DFFLTGLRKTPYSPPTDLNLEQDLLTYLFEKEQVVKVYAGVMFTAEAYQEMVEKVKNHIREHGTVNVGEVRDMFNTSRKYVLALLEYLDEKKVTRRTGDERVLY
;
A
#
# COMPACT_ATOMS: atom_id res chain seq x y z
N ASP A 1 21.34 2.72 2.48
CA ASP A 1 20.53 1.59 2.97
C ASP A 1 19.97 0.82 1.77
N PHE A 2 20.47 -0.39 1.53
CA PHE A 2 20.15 -1.20 0.35
C PHE A 2 18.66 -1.57 0.29
N PHE A 3 18.02 -1.74 1.45
CA PHE A 3 16.62 -2.11 1.55
C PHE A 3 15.69 -0.98 1.09
N LEU A 4 15.87 0.23 1.64
CA LEU A 4 15.09 1.41 1.22
C LEU A 4 15.32 1.73 -0.26
N THR A 5 16.55 1.53 -0.77
CA THR A 5 16.82 1.65 -2.21
C THR A 5 16.03 0.62 -3.03
N GLY A 6 15.91 -0.61 -2.54
CA GLY A 6 15.08 -1.65 -3.16
C GLY A 6 13.60 -1.25 -3.22
N LEU A 7 13.03 -0.82 -2.09
CA LEU A 7 11.63 -0.36 -2.05
C LEU A 7 11.38 0.85 -2.97
N ARG A 8 12.32 1.80 -3.02
CA ARG A 8 12.20 2.99 -3.89
C ARG A 8 12.31 2.69 -5.38
N LYS A 9 12.95 1.57 -5.77
CA LYS A 9 13.00 1.15 -7.19
C LYS A 9 11.65 0.62 -7.69
N THR A 10 10.90 -0.05 -6.82
CA THR A 10 9.57 -0.61 -7.16
C THR A 10 8.54 -0.23 -6.10
N PRO A 11 8.18 1.07 -6.00
CA PRO A 11 7.41 1.62 -4.88
C PRO A 11 6.03 0.97 -4.71
N TYR A 12 5.42 0.51 -5.81
CA TYR A 12 4.09 -0.13 -5.81
C TYR A 12 4.15 -1.65 -5.96
N SER A 13 5.34 -2.21 -6.13
CA SER A 13 5.62 -3.65 -6.18
C SER A 13 6.83 -3.97 -5.31
N PRO A 14 6.79 -3.65 -4.01
CA PRO A 14 7.93 -3.85 -3.14
C PRO A 14 8.25 -5.35 -3.02
N PRO A 15 9.52 -5.73 -3.00
CA PRO A 15 9.92 -7.11 -2.73
C PRO A 15 9.40 -7.58 -1.36
N THR A 16 8.84 -8.79 -1.32
CA THR A 16 8.19 -9.37 -0.11
C THR A 16 8.96 -10.53 0.51
N ASP A 17 10.02 -10.97 -0.16
CA ASP A 17 10.89 -12.09 0.18
C ASP A 17 12.20 -11.63 0.84
N LEU A 18 12.28 -10.37 1.26
CA LEU A 18 13.46 -9.82 1.91
C LEU A 18 13.54 -10.30 3.35
N ASN A 19 14.49 -11.21 3.60
CA ASN A 19 14.95 -11.53 4.94
C ASN A 19 15.74 -10.34 5.49
N LEU A 20 15.05 -9.49 6.23
CA LEU A 20 15.68 -8.42 6.98
C LEU A 20 16.02 -8.87 8.40
N GLU A 21 17.17 -8.42 8.87
CA GLU A 21 17.52 -8.53 10.28
C GLU A 21 16.51 -7.77 11.14
N GLN A 22 16.16 -8.35 12.29
CA GLN A 22 15.10 -7.84 13.16
C GLN A 22 15.37 -6.42 13.67
N ASP A 23 16.63 -6.09 13.92
CA ASP A 23 17.05 -4.77 14.41
C ASP A 23 16.86 -3.70 13.33
N LEU A 24 17.16 -4.02 12.06
CA LEU A 24 16.93 -3.11 10.95
C LEU A 24 15.43 -2.87 10.72
N LEU A 25 14.60 -3.92 10.80
CA LEU A 25 13.14 -3.76 10.73
C LEU A 25 12.64 -2.85 11.85
N THR A 26 13.07 -3.09 13.07
CA THR A 26 12.69 -2.29 14.25
C THR A 26 13.06 -0.83 14.05
N TYR A 27 14.30 -0.56 13.63
CA TYR A 27 14.76 0.79 13.32
C TYR A 27 13.91 1.48 12.24
N LEU A 28 13.58 0.79 11.14
CA LEU A 28 12.78 1.36 10.05
C LEU A 28 11.35 1.70 10.50
N PHE A 29 10.76 0.89 11.37
CA PHE A 29 9.46 1.18 11.97
C PHE A 29 9.52 2.35 12.96
N GLU A 30 10.53 2.39 13.83
CA GLU A 30 10.73 3.50 14.77
C GLU A 30 10.94 4.85 14.08
N LYS A 31 11.54 4.84 12.88
CA LYS A 31 11.72 6.02 12.04
C LYS A 31 10.52 6.33 11.15
N GLU A 32 9.44 5.57 11.24
CA GLU A 32 8.24 5.70 10.42
C GLU A 32 8.54 5.72 8.91
N GLN A 33 9.63 5.05 8.48
CA GLN A 33 10.07 5.08 7.08
C GLN A 33 9.31 4.08 6.20
N VAL A 34 8.65 3.11 6.83
CA VAL A 34 7.93 2.03 6.16
C VAL A 34 6.58 1.80 6.82
N VAL A 35 5.62 1.37 6.01
CA VAL A 35 4.28 0.97 6.45
C VAL A 35 4.07 -0.48 6.06
N LYS A 36 3.91 -1.33 7.06
CA LYS A 36 3.53 -2.73 6.85
C LYS A 36 2.02 -2.81 6.70
N VAL A 37 1.59 -3.42 5.60
CA VAL A 37 0.18 -3.68 5.31
C VAL A 37 -0.08 -5.20 5.41
N TYR A 38 -1.10 -5.71 4.72
CA TYR A 38 -1.42 -7.14 4.69
C TYR A 38 -0.44 -8.00 3.87
N ALA A 39 -0.53 -9.32 4.07
CA ALA A 39 0.15 -10.35 3.27
C ALA A 39 1.69 -10.20 3.16
N GLY A 40 2.33 -9.66 4.19
CA GLY A 40 3.79 -9.46 4.21
C GLY A 40 4.29 -8.36 3.27
N VAL A 41 3.38 -7.52 2.76
CA VAL A 41 3.74 -6.36 1.93
C VAL A 41 4.12 -5.19 2.84
N MET A 42 5.21 -4.52 2.47
CA MET A 42 5.71 -3.32 3.14
C MET A 42 6.02 -2.26 2.10
N PHE A 43 5.42 -1.09 2.26
CA PHE A 43 5.70 0.08 1.43
C PHE A 43 6.63 1.03 2.16
N THR A 44 7.35 1.89 1.44
CA THR A 44 7.87 3.11 2.08
C THR A 44 6.70 3.98 2.52
N ALA A 45 6.90 4.79 3.57
CA ALA A 45 5.89 5.76 3.99
C ALA A 45 5.52 6.72 2.85
N GLU A 46 6.50 7.16 2.07
CA GLU A 46 6.33 7.99 0.88
C GLU A 46 5.36 7.35 -0.13
N ALA A 47 5.61 6.10 -0.53
CA ALA A 47 4.78 5.38 -1.49
C ALA A 47 3.38 5.10 -0.93
N TYR A 48 3.29 4.70 0.34
CA TYR A 48 2.02 4.48 1.00
C TYR A 48 1.13 5.73 0.99
N GLN A 49 1.66 6.89 1.38
CA GLN A 49 0.90 8.14 1.40
C GLN A 49 0.45 8.56 0.01
N GLU A 50 1.33 8.44 -1.00
CA GLU A 50 0.96 8.72 -2.39
C GLU A 50 -0.18 7.80 -2.86
N MET A 51 -0.09 6.51 -2.56
CA MET A 51 -1.12 5.53 -2.96
C MET A 51 -2.47 5.84 -2.30
N VAL A 52 -2.47 6.13 -1.00
CA VAL A 52 -3.68 6.47 -0.24
C VAL A 52 -4.36 7.69 -0.84
N GLU A 53 -3.61 8.77 -1.09
CA GLU A 53 -4.20 10.00 -1.62
C GLU A 53 -4.75 9.81 -3.03
N LYS A 54 -4.05 9.07 -3.90
CA LYS A 54 -4.56 8.75 -5.24
C LYS A 54 -5.84 7.91 -5.20
N VAL A 55 -5.90 6.89 -4.33
CA VAL A 55 -7.13 6.10 -4.13
C VAL A 55 -8.27 6.97 -3.63
N LYS A 56 -8.02 7.82 -2.61
CA LYS A 56 -9.05 8.73 -2.08
C LYS A 56 -9.55 9.71 -3.13
N ASN A 57 -8.66 10.29 -3.92
CA ASN A 57 -9.03 11.22 -4.99
C ASN A 57 -9.86 10.52 -6.07
N HIS A 58 -9.47 9.32 -6.49
CA HIS A 58 -10.24 8.55 -7.44
C HIS A 58 -11.66 8.27 -6.94
N ILE A 59 -11.81 7.83 -5.68
CA ILE A 59 -13.14 7.60 -5.08
C ILE A 59 -13.94 8.90 -4.97
N ARG A 60 -13.33 10.03 -4.64
CA ARG A 60 -14.04 11.33 -4.60
C ARG A 60 -14.56 11.75 -5.97
N GLU A 61 -13.80 11.45 -7.02
CA GLU A 61 -14.13 11.81 -8.41
C GLU A 61 -15.16 10.86 -9.03
N HIS A 62 -15.06 9.55 -8.76
CA HIS A 62 -15.83 8.51 -9.45
C HIS A 62 -16.90 7.85 -8.55
N GLY A 63 -16.89 8.15 -7.25
CA GLY A 63 -17.82 7.63 -6.25
C GLY A 63 -17.35 6.33 -5.59
N THR A 64 -16.69 5.44 -6.34
CA THR A 64 -16.18 4.15 -5.85
C THR A 64 -14.83 3.81 -6.49
N VAL A 65 -14.22 2.71 -6.05
CA VAL A 65 -13.07 2.10 -6.74
C VAL A 65 -13.06 0.59 -6.56
N ASN A 66 -12.65 -0.15 -7.57
CA ASN A 66 -12.41 -1.59 -7.50
C ASN A 66 -10.91 -1.96 -7.58
N VAL A 67 -10.59 -3.22 -7.30
CA VAL A 67 -9.20 -3.73 -7.29
C VAL A 67 -8.51 -3.60 -8.65
N GLY A 68 -9.25 -3.72 -9.76
CA GLY A 68 -8.72 -3.59 -11.11
C GLY A 68 -8.28 -2.17 -11.43
N GLU A 69 -9.10 -1.18 -11.06
CA GLU A 69 -8.79 0.24 -11.27
C GLU A 69 -7.55 0.67 -10.48
N VAL A 70 -7.45 0.28 -9.21
CA VAL A 70 -6.25 0.57 -8.40
C VAL A 70 -5.01 -0.13 -8.95
N ARG A 71 -5.16 -1.36 -9.46
CA ARG A 71 -4.06 -2.09 -10.12
C ARG A 71 -3.52 -1.31 -11.32
N ASP A 72 -4.42 -0.84 -12.16
CA ASP A 72 -4.07 -0.12 -13.38
C ASP A 72 -3.50 1.27 -13.06
N MET A 73 -4.03 1.94 -12.05
CA MET A 73 -3.55 3.23 -11.54
C MET A 73 -2.08 3.20 -11.10
N PHE A 74 -1.64 2.10 -10.47
CA PHE A 74 -0.27 1.95 -9.96
C PHE A 74 0.59 1.04 -10.83
N ASN A 75 0.08 0.54 -11.96
CA ASN A 75 0.75 -0.43 -12.82
C ASN A 75 1.43 -1.56 -12.03
N THR A 76 0.66 -2.18 -11.12
CA THR A 76 1.16 -3.20 -10.19
C THR A 76 0.34 -4.49 -10.29
N SER A 77 0.66 -5.49 -9.47
CA SER A 77 -0.14 -6.72 -9.39
C SER A 77 -1.28 -6.61 -8.36
N ARG A 78 -2.32 -7.44 -8.53
CA ARG A 78 -3.44 -7.51 -7.57
C ARG A 78 -3.00 -7.83 -6.14
N LYS A 79 -1.90 -8.55 -5.94
CA LYS A 79 -1.34 -8.87 -4.62
C LYS A 79 -1.12 -7.59 -3.78
N TYR A 80 -0.46 -6.59 -4.36
CA TYR A 80 -0.11 -5.36 -3.66
C TYR A 80 -1.34 -4.47 -3.43
N VAL A 81 -2.23 -4.42 -4.41
CA VAL A 81 -3.48 -3.65 -4.31
C VAL A 81 -4.41 -4.22 -3.25
N LEU A 82 -4.59 -5.54 -3.22
CA LEU A 82 -5.42 -6.20 -2.20
C LEU A 82 -4.85 -5.91 -0.81
N ALA A 83 -3.53 -6.08 -0.64
CA ALA A 83 -2.87 -5.81 0.64
C ALA A 83 -3.05 -4.34 1.10
N LEU A 84 -2.94 -3.38 0.18
CA LEU A 84 -3.21 -1.97 0.47
C LEU A 84 -4.67 -1.75 0.85
N LEU A 85 -5.61 -2.16 0.00
CA LEU A 85 -7.03 -1.87 0.17
C LEU A 85 -7.63 -2.54 1.41
N GLU A 86 -7.20 -3.75 1.74
CA GLU A 86 -7.57 -4.41 3.01
C GLU A 86 -7.05 -3.63 4.23
N TYR A 87 -5.84 -3.08 4.14
CA TYR A 87 -5.30 -2.22 5.19
C TYR A 87 -6.07 -0.90 5.32
N LEU A 88 -6.49 -0.30 4.20
CA LEU A 88 -7.33 0.91 4.22
C LEU A 88 -8.71 0.62 4.81
N ASP A 89 -9.27 -0.56 4.54
CA ASP A 89 -10.52 -1.01 5.13
C ASP A 89 -10.39 -1.14 6.67
N GLU A 90 -9.31 -1.77 7.15
CA GLU A 90 -9.02 -1.90 8.58
C GLU A 90 -8.84 -0.52 9.25
N LYS A 91 -8.13 0.41 8.61
CA LYS A 91 -7.90 1.77 9.10
C LYS A 91 -9.11 2.70 8.96
N LYS A 92 -10.26 2.18 8.51
CA LYS A 92 -11.48 2.95 8.26
C LYS A 92 -11.26 4.14 7.31
N VAL A 93 -10.40 3.96 6.31
CA VAL A 93 -10.20 4.92 5.22
C VAL A 93 -11.18 4.61 4.09
N THR A 94 -11.32 3.34 3.73
CA THR A 94 -12.26 2.85 2.72
C THR A 94 -13.21 1.83 3.30
N ARG A 95 -14.42 1.68 2.76
CA ARG A 95 -15.36 0.62 3.13
C ARG A 95 -15.71 -0.21 1.90
N ARG A 96 -15.45 -1.52 1.96
CA ARG A 96 -15.85 -2.46 0.92
C ARG A 96 -17.36 -2.63 0.86
N THR A 97 -17.94 -2.49 -0.34
CA THR A 97 -19.34 -2.72 -0.67
C THR A 97 -19.40 -3.56 -1.95
N GLY A 98 -19.62 -4.87 -1.82
CA GLY A 98 -19.48 -5.80 -2.95
C GLY A 98 -18.04 -5.90 -3.44
N ASP A 99 -17.84 -5.63 -4.73
CA ASP A 99 -16.52 -5.64 -5.39
C ASP A 99 -15.83 -4.27 -5.41
N GLU A 100 -16.49 -3.24 -4.87
CA GLU A 100 -16.03 -1.87 -4.85
C GLU A 100 -15.75 -1.37 -3.43
N ARG A 101 -15.11 -0.22 -3.35
CA ARG A 101 -14.82 0.52 -2.12
C ARG A 101 -15.27 1.96 -2.25
N VAL A 102 -15.87 2.46 -1.17
CA VAL A 102 -16.19 3.89 -0.96
C VAL A 102 -15.31 4.45 0.15
N LEU A 103 -15.26 5.77 0.30
CA LEU A 103 -14.69 6.38 1.50
C LEU A 103 -15.64 6.15 2.70
N TYR A 104 -15.06 6.04 3.89
CA TYR A 104 -15.82 6.03 5.14
C TYR A 104 -16.47 7.37 5.45
#